data_AF-A0A7C7CU79-F1
#
_entry.id   AF-A0A7C7CU79-F1
#
_cell.length_a   1.000
_cell.length_b   1.000
_cell.length_c   1.000
_cell.angle_alpha   90.00
_cell.angle_beta   90.00
_cell.angle_gamma   90.00
#
_symmetry.space_group_name_H-M   'P 1'
#
loop_
_entity.id
_entity.type
_entity.pdbx_description
1 polymer ?
#
loop_
_entity_poly.entity_id
_entity_poly.type
_entity_poly.pdbx_seq_one_letter_code
_entity_poly.pdbx_strand_id
1 'polypeptide(L)'
;MTSVDQKSSRLNEFLESPEKGLWKLAWPVMAGMGIQTLYTIVDMIFIGRLGGEAIAAIAFNMPLFFFVLGLTMGLGAGVTASIARFIGAKDKVNADNSAEHAVVMGVGISIILTIIVTIYGRDILLGIGAPESVIDLSWSYLRVICIGLPFMVLSAFFRSILVGEGDTKFP
;
A
#
# COMPACT_ATOMS: atom_id res chain seq x y z
N MET A 1 0.06 -18.13 29.58
CA MET A 1 -0.36 -19.50 29.23
C MET A 1 -1.44 -19.54 28.13
N THR A 2 -1.59 -18.49 27.29
CA THR A 2 -2.80 -18.26 26.49
C THR A 2 -2.60 -18.20 24.96
N SER A 3 -1.37 -18.35 24.44
CA SER A 3 -1.11 -18.22 22.99
C SER A 3 -1.05 -19.53 22.21
N VAL A 4 -0.86 -20.67 22.89
CA VAL A 4 -0.72 -22.00 22.25
C VAL A 4 -2.07 -22.64 21.95
N ASP A 5 -3.08 -22.47 22.83
CA ASP A 5 -4.42 -23.04 22.65
C ASP A 5 -5.25 -22.40 21.53
N GLN A 6 -4.99 -21.13 21.19
CA GLN A 6 -5.80 -20.44 20.19
C GLN A 6 -5.44 -20.84 18.74
N LYS A 7 -4.18 -21.24 18.51
CA LYS A 7 -3.69 -21.72 17.20
C LYS A 7 -4.15 -23.15 16.92
N SER A 8 -4.19 -24.02 17.93
CA SER A 8 -4.72 -25.38 17.80
C SER A 8 -6.22 -25.37 17.52
N SER A 9 -6.99 -24.47 18.13
CA SER A 9 -8.44 -24.34 17.91
C SER A 9 -8.81 -23.96 16.46
N ARG A 10 -8.20 -22.92 15.87
CA ARG A 10 -8.49 -22.51 14.48
C ARG A 10 -8.01 -23.53 13.45
N LEU A 11 -6.88 -24.19 13.72
CA LEU A 11 -6.34 -25.24 12.85
C LEU A 11 -7.24 -26.49 12.88
N ASN A 12 -7.68 -26.91 14.07
CA ASN A 12 -8.56 -28.06 14.22
C ASN A 12 -9.95 -27.79 13.62
N GLU A 13 -10.50 -26.58 13.78
CA GLU A 13 -11.78 -26.16 13.14
C GLU A 13 -11.69 -26.21 11.60
N PHE A 14 -10.52 -25.89 11.03
CA PHE A 14 -10.27 -25.97 9.58
C PHE A 14 -10.08 -27.41 9.09
N LEU A 15 -9.46 -28.28 9.89
CA LEU A 15 -9.26 -29.69 9.56
C LEU A 15 -10.55 -30.51 9.70
N GLU A 16 -11.40 -30.19 10.67
CA GLU A 16 -12.70 -30.86 10.88
C GLU A 16 -13.77 -30.40 9.88
N SER A 17 -13.74 -29.15 9.42
CA SER A 17 -14.77 -28.57 8.54
C SER A 17 -14.21 -27.46 7.64
N PRO A 18 -13.42 -27.83 6.61
CA PRO A 18 -12.73 -26.85 5.76
C PRO A 18 -13.68 -25.86 5.06
N GLU A 19 -14.90 -26.27 4.72
CA GLU A 19 -15.93 -25.40 4.15
C GLU A 19 -16.37 -24.27 5.10
N LYS A 20 -16.61 -24.58 6.39
CA LYS A 20 -17.03 -23.60 7.40
C LYS A 20 -15.88 -22.67 7.78
N GLY A 21 -14.67 -23.24 7.91
CA GLY A 21 -13.45 -22.46 8.14
C GLY A 21 -13.19 -21.45 7.01
N LEU A 22 -13.37 -21.88 5.76
CA LEU A 22 -13.23 -21.02 4.59
C LEU A 22 -14.28 -19.90 4.59
N TRP A 23 -15.56 -20.20 4.80
CA TRP A 23 -16.63 -19.18 4.84
C TRP A 23 -16.46 -18.16 5.97
N LYS A 24 -16.01 -18.60 7.15
CA LYS A 24 -15.75 -17.74 8.32
C LYS A 24 -14.63 -16.74 8.06
N LEU A 25 -13.65 -17.09 7.22
CA LEU A 25 -12.56 -16.20 6.80
C LEU A 25 -12.93 -15.36 5.57
N ALA A 26 -13.57 -15.98 4.58
CA ALA A 26 -13.89 -15.34 3.31
C ALA A 26 -14.96 -14.25 3.47
N TRP A 27 -15.97 -14.47 4.31
CA TRP A 27 -17.07 -13.51 4.48
C TRP A 27 -16.59 -12.12 4.97
N PRO A 28 -15.79 -12.00 6.05
CA PRO A 28 -15.22 -10.71 6.46
C PRO A 28 -14.35 -10.05 5.38
N VAL A 29 -13.54 -10.84 4.66
CA VAL A 29 -12.65 -10.31 3.61
C VAL A 29 -13.46 -9.76 2.44
N MET A 30 -14.46 -10.51 1.96
CA MET A 30 -15.35 -10.07 0.89
C MET A 30 -16.15 -8.84 1.29
N ALA A 31 -16.68 -8.80 2.51
CA ALA A 31 -17.37 -7.62 3.03
C ALA A 31 -16.45 -6.39 3.09
N GLY A 32 -15.21 -6.56 3.54
CA GLY A 32 -14.21 -5.49 3.56
C GLY A 32 -13.88 -4.96 2.17
N MET A 33 -13.68 -5.84 1.19
CA MET A 33 -13.45 -5.45 -0.22
C MET A 33 -14.70 -4.79 -0.84
N GLY A 34 -15.90 -5.24 -0.47
CA GLY A 34 -17.16 -4.62 -0.89
C GLY A 34 -17.30 -3.19 -0.38
N ILE A 35 -17.02 -2.96 0.91
CA ILE A 35 -17.01 -1.62 1.52
C ILE A 35 -15.98 -0.72 0.83
N GLN A 36 -14.77 -1.22 0.59
CA GLN A 36 -13.73 -0.47 -0.14
C GLN A 36 -14.20 -0.10 -1.55
N THR A 37 -14.86 -1.01 -2.26
CA THR A 37 -15.36 -0.76 -3.61
C THR A 37 -16.47 0.30 -3.60
N LEU A 38 -17.41 0.22 -2.65
CA LEU A 38 -18.46 1.22 -2.47
C LEU A 38 -17.86 2.60 -2.15
N TYR A 39 -16.84 2.65 -1.30
CA TYR A 39 -16.12 3.89 -1.00
C TYR A 39 -15.55 4.52 -2.30
N THR A 40 -14.85 3.74 -3.12
CA THR A 40 -14.28 4.23 -4.39
C THR A 40 -15.36 4.72 -5.36
N ILE A 41 -16.51 4.03 -5.44
CA ILE A 41 -17.63 4.46 -6.29
C ILE A 41 -18.20 5.78 -5.80
N VAL A 42 -18.46 5.89 -4.49
CA VAL A 42 -18.99 7.12 -3.89
C VAL A 42 -18.03 8.28 -4.14
N ASP A 43 -16.74 8.11 -3.87
CA ASP A 43 -15.71 9.11 -4.14
C ASP A 43 -15.73 9.57 -5.61
N MET A 44 -15.75 8.62 -6.54
CA MET A 44 -15.83 8.92 -7.98
C MET A 44 -17.12 9.63 -8.37
N ILE A 45 -18.26 9.34 -7.74
CA ILE A 45 -19.53 10.07 -7.95
C ILE A 45 -19.40 11.52 -7.49
N PHE A 46 -18.79 11.77 -6.32
CA PHE A 46 -18.56 13.13 -5.81
C PHE A 46 -17.66 13.92 -6.76
N ILE A 47 -16.57 13.32 -7.23
CA ILE A 47 -15.68 13.92 -8.23
C ILE A 47 -16.42 14.16 -9.56
N GLY A 48 -17.23 13.20 -10.00
CA GLY A 48 -17.95 13.30 -11.28
C GLY A 48 -18.96 14.45 -11.32
N ARG A 49 -19.45 14.90 -10.16
CA ARG A 49 -20.28 16.11 -10.06
C ARG A 49 -19.52 17.40 -10.40
N LEU A 50 -18.19 17.39 -10.34
CA LEU A 50 -17.34 18.51 -10.75
C LEU A 50 -17.14 18.56 -12.27
N GLY A 51 -17.58 17.54 -13.02
CA GLY A 51 -17.50 17.46 -14.48
C GLY A 51 -16.63 16.29 -14.98
N GLY A 52 -16.76 15.97 -16.27
CA GLY A 52 -16.01 14.88 -16.90
C GLY A 52 -14.49 15.12 -16.90
N GLU A 53 -14.05 16.37 -16.97
CA GLU A 53 -12.64 16.75 -16.90
C GLU A 53 -12.01 16.42 -15.54
N ALA A 54 -12.77 16.50 -14.44
CA ALA A 54 -12.30 16.10 -13.11
C ALA A 54 -12.04 14.60 -13.00
N ILE A 55 -12.91 13.78 -13.58
CA ILE A 55 -12.69 12.33 -13.65
C ILE A 55 -11.47 12.03 -14.51
N ALA A 56 -11.35 12.67 -15.68
CA ALA A 56 -10.21 12.49 -16.57
C ALA A 56 -8.89 12.87 -15.88
N ALA A 57 -8.87 13.99 -15.15
CA ALA A 57 -7.70 14.45 -14.41
C ALA A 57 -7.20 13.42 -13.38
N ILE A 58 -8.12 12.76 -12.67
CA ILE A 58 -7.77 11.68 -11.73
C ILE A 58 -7.27 10.45 -12.49
N ALA A 59 -7.89 10.10 -13.62
CA ALA A 59 -7.49 8.95 -14.43
C ALA A 59 -6.02 9.08 -14.90
N PHE A 60 -5.56 10.28 -15.28
CA PHE A 60 -4.16 10.52 -15.63
C PHE A 60 -3.20 10.41 -14.45
N ASN A 61 -3.68 10.55 -13.21
CA ASN A 61 -2.85 10.35 -12.02
C ASN A 61 -2.70 8.88 -11.60
N MET A 62 -3.61 8.00 -12.06
CA MET A 62 -3.61 6.59 -11.67
C MET A 62 -2.32 5.83 -12.04
N PRO A 63 -1.74 6.00 -13.24
CA PRO A 63 -0.45 5.36 -13.57
C PRO A 63 0.66 5.74 -12.59
N LEU A 64 0.72 6.99 -12.13
CA LEU A 64 1.70 7.45 -11.16
C LEU A 64 1.48 6.78 -9.80
N PHE A 65 0.23 6.68 -9.37
CA PHE A 65 -0.13 5.97 -8.14
C PHE A 65 0.27 4.49 -8.20
N PHE A 66 -0.05 3.79 -9.30
CA PHE A 66 0.34 2.40 -9.51
C PHE A 66 1.84 2.20 -9.58
N PHE A 67 2.58 3.16 -10.15
CA PHE A 67 4.04 3.12 -10.17
C PHE A 67 4.61 3.15 -8.75
N VAL A 68 4.16 4.08 -7.90
CA VAL A 68 4.61 4.16 -6.51
C VAL A 68 4.18 2.92 -5.72
N LEU A 69 2.95 2.44 -5.93
CA LEU A 69 2.46 1.21 -5.30
C LEU A 69 3.33 0.01 -5.68
N GLY A 70 3.61 -0.19 -6.97
CA GLY A 70 4.44 -1.28 -7.46
C GLY A 70 5.87 -1.21 -6.94
N LEU A 71 6.47 -0.03 -6.94
CA LEU A 71 7.82 0.20 -6.39
C LEU A 71 7.87 -0.16 -4.90
N THR A 72 6.88 0.29 -4.14
CA THR A 72 6.81 0.07 -2.70
C THR A 72 6.55 -1.40 -2.36
N MET A 73 5.68 -2.08 -3.12
CA MET A 73 5.45 -3.52 -2.96
C MET A 73 6.69 -4.34 -3.32
N GLY A 74 7.39 -3.99 -4.41
CA GLY A 74 8.59 -4.69 -4.85
C GLY A 74 9.74 -4.58 -3.84
N LEU A 75 10.04 -3.36 -3.39
CA LEU A 75 11.06 -3.15 -2.36
C LEU A 75 10.64 -3.69 -1.00
N GLY A 76 9.36 -3.54 -0.65
CA GLY A 76 8.77 -4.07 0.58
C GLY A 76 8.90 -5.59 0.67
N ALA A 77 8.73 -6.32 -0.44
CA ALA A 77 8.96 -7.76 -0.49
C ALA A 77 10.43 -8.12 -0.20
N GLY A 78 11.39 -7.33 -0.68
CA GLY A 78 12.81 -7.48 -0.37
C GLY A 78 13.12 -7.25 1.12
N VAL A 79 12.51 -6.22 1.72
CA VAL A 79 12.60 -5.94 3.16
C VAL A 79 12.06 -7.12 3.97
N THR A 80 10.84 -7.57 3.66
CA THR A 80 10.22 -8.73 4.32
C THR A 80 11.11 -9.97 4.23
N ALA A 81 11.66 -10.28 3.04
CA ALA A 81 12.53 -11.43 2.85
C ALA A 81 13.85 -11.33 3.62
N SER A 82 14.49 -10.16 3.67
CA SER A 82 15.74 -9.94 4.39
C SER A 82 15.56 -10.14 5.89
N ILE A 83 14.53 -9.52 6.47
CA ILE A 83 14.22 -9.62 7.90
C ILE A 83 13.84 -11.06 8.24
N ALA A 84 12.93 -11.69 7.48
CA ALA A 84 12.51 -13.07 7.72
C ALA A 84 13.70 -14.06 7.71
N ARG A 85 14.70 -13.83 6.85
CA ARG A 85 15.92 -14.65 6.81
C ARG A 85 16.73 -14.53 8.10
N PHE A 86 16.96 -13.32 8.60
CA PHE A 86 17.72 -13.10 9.84
C PHE A 86 16.96 -13.58 11.08
N ILE A 87 15.65 -13.33 11.14
CA ILE A 87 14.78 -13.87 12.19
C ILE A 87 14.82 -15.40 12.19
N GLY A 88 14.71 -16.05 11.02
CA GLY A 88 14.83 -17.50 10.87
C GLY A 88 16.19 -18.06 11.30
N ALA A 89 17.26 -17.28 11.13
CA ALA A 89 18.62 -17.62 11.59
C ALA A 89 18.87 -17.33 13.08
N LYS A 90 17.87 -16.82 13.82
CA LYS A 90 17.99 -16.33 15.21
C LYS A 90 19.00 -15.18 15.36
N ASP A 91 19.25 -14.44 14.28
CA ASP A 91 20.16 -13.30 14.25
C ASP A 91 19.38 -12.00 14.37
N LYS A 92 19.05 -11.64 15.61
CA LYS A 92 18.24 -10.45 15.88
C LYS A 92 18.96 -9.15 15.52
N VAL A 93 20.28 -9.10 15.71
CA VAL A 93 21.07 -7.88 15.44
C VAL A 93 20.98 -7.50 13.97
N ASN A 94 21.14 -8.46 13.06
CA ASN A 94 21.04 -8.18 11.63
C ASN A 94 19.58 -8.02 11.15
N ALA A 95 18.61 -8.58 11.86
CA ALA A 95 17.20 -8.30 11.61
C ALA A 95 16.85 -6.84 11.94
N ASP A 96 17.24 -6.35 13.12
CA ASP A 96 17.03 -4.97 13.56
C ASP A 96 17.76 -3.99 12.62
N ASN A 97 19.02 -4.29 12.24
CA ASN A 97 19.76 -3.50 11.26
C ASN A 97 19.07 -3.45 9.88
N SER A 98 18.48 -4.57 9.43
CA SER A 98 17.70 -4.60 8.18
C SER A 98 16.44 -3.73 8.28
N ALA A 99 15.76 -3.72 9.42
CA ALA A 99 14.60 -2.87 9.66
C ALA A 99 14.96 -1.38 9.69
N GLU A 100 16.06 -1.01 10.35
CA GLU A 100 16.57 0.38 10.34
C GLU A 100 16.87 0.87 8.92
N HIS A 101 17.57 0.06 8.13
CA HIS A 101 17.83 0.38 6.73
C HIS A 101 16.56 0.46 5.89
N ALA A 102 15.57 -0.38 6.15
CA ALA A 102 14.27 -0.31 5.47
C ALA A 102 13.55 1.02 5.74
N VAL A 103 13.59 1.53 6.98
CA VAL A 103 13.02 2.84 7.31
C VAL A 103 13.77 3.96 6.58
N VAL A 104 15.11 3.94 6.61
CA VAL A 104 15.94 4.92 5.89
C VAL A 104 15.66 4.89 4.38
N MET A 105 15.49 3.70 3.79
CA MET A 105 15.10 3.55 2.39
C MET A 105 13.71 4.15 2.13
N GLY A 106 12.72 3.87 2.98
CA GLY A 106 11.37 4.44 2.86
C GLY A 106 11.37 5.97 2.91
N VAL A 107 12.12 6.56 3.84
CA VAL A 107 12.32 8.03 3.92
C VAL A 107 13.02 8.55 2.68
N GLY A 108 14.10 7.91 2.24
CA GLY A 108 14.85 8.34 1.05
C GLY A 108 14.00 8.30 -0.22
N ILE A 109 13.29 7.20 -0.45
CA ILE A 109 12.41 7.01 -1.62
C ILE A 109 11.29 8.03 -1.60
N SER A 110 10.64 8.24 -0.45
CA SER A 110 9.54 9.21 -0.36
C SER A 110 10.00 10.64 -0.63
N ILE A 111 11.16 11.05 -0.10
CA ILE A 111 11.74 12.37 -0.39
C ILE A 111 12.06 12.50 -1.88
N ILE A 112 12.74 11.51 -2.47
CA ILE A 112 13.09 11.51 -3.90
C ILE A 112 11.84 11.62 -4.77
N LEU A 113 10.83 10.80 -4.53
CA LEU A 113 9.58 10.83 -5.30
C LEU A 113 8.84 12.16 -5.12
N THR A 114 8.79 12.69 -3.90
CA THR A 114 8.15 13.98 -3.61
C THR A 114 8.84 15.12 -4.36
N ILE A 115 10.18 15.15 -4.37
CA ILE A 115 10.95 16.16 -5.12
C ILE A 115 10.70 16.01 -6.61
N ILE A 116 10.75 14.80 -7.15
CA ILE A 116 10.50 14.53 -8.59
C ILE A 116 9.11 15.02 -8.98
N VAL A 117 8.08 14.66 -8.23
CA VAL A 117 6.70 15.07 -8.52
C VAL A 117 6.53 16.58 -8.37
N THR A 118 7.14 17.20 -7.36
CA THR A 118 7.03 18.65 -7.14
C THR A 118 7.67 19.46 -8.27
N ILE A 119 8.81 19.02 -8.80
CA ILE A 119 9.54 19.74 -9.85
C ILE A 119 9.02 19.39 -11.24
N TYR A 120 8.80 18.10 -11.51
CA TYR A 120 8.51 17.58 -12.86
C TYR A 120 7.09 17.05 -13.03
N GLY A 121 6.23 17.12 -12.02
CA GLY A 121 4.92 16.44 -12.06
C GLY A 121 4.03 16.91 -13.20
N ARG A 122 4.07 18.21 -13.57
CA ARG A 122 3.34 18.71 -14.75
C ARG A 122 3.88 18.12 -16.06
N ASP A 123 5.20 18.07 -16.22
CA ASP A 123 5.83 17.51 -17.43
C ASP A 123 5.61 15.99 -17.53
N ILE A 124 5.61 15.28 -16.40
CA ILE A 124 5.27 13.87 -16.32
C ILE A 124 3.82 13.65 -16.79
N LEU A 125 2.88 14.47 -16.32
CA LEU A 125 1.47 14.41 -16.74
C LEU A 125 1.30 14.67 -18.24
N LEU A 126 2.05 15.62 -18.81
CA LEU A 126 2.09 15.84 -20.26
C LEU A 126 2.69 14.64 -21.00
N GLY A 127 3.76 14.06 -20.47
CA GLY A 127 4.46 12.91 -21.06
C GLY A 127 3.61 11.63 -21.13
N ILE A 128 2.67 11.46 -20.19
CA ILE A 128 1.70 10.35 -20.23
C ILE A 128 0.44 10.66 -21.07
N GLY A 129 0.39 11.83 -21.70
CA GLY A 129 -0.65 12.21 -22.66
C GLY A 129 -1.84 12.98 -22.08
N ALA A 130 -1.70 13.64 -20.93
CA ALA A 130 -2.75 14.52 -20.42
C ALA A 130 -2.95 15.74 -21.35
N PRO A 131 -4.16 15.97 -21.89
CA PRO A 131 -4.41 17.13 -22.75
C PRO A 131 -4.37 18.45 -21.97
N GLU A 132 -4.11 19.56 -22.67
CA GLU A 132 -4.02 20.89 -22.05
C GLU A 132 -5.31 21.31 -21.33
N SER A 133 -6.47 20.79 -21.73
CA SER A 133 -7.74 21.08 -21.05
C SER A 133 -7.84 20.50 -19.64
N VAL A 134 -7.09 19.44 -19.31
CA VAL A 134 -7.17 18.76 -18.01
C VAL A 134 -5.86 18.83 -17.21
N ILE A 135 -4.79 19.38 -17.78
CA ILE A 135 -3.45 19.37 -17.17
C ILE A 135 -3.42 20.11 -15.83
N ASP A 136 -4.09 21.26 -15.72
CA ASP A 136 -4.06 22.08 -14.51
C ASP A 136 -4.85 21.43 -13.36
N LEU A 137 -5.94 20.73 -13.70
CA LEU A 137 -6.74 19.97 -12.75
C LEU A 137 -5.99 18.70 -12.30
N SER A 138 -5.31 18.03 -13.25
CA SER A 138 -4.46 16.86 -12.99
C SER A 138 -3.29 17.22 -12.08
N TRP A 139 -2.65 18.36 -12.32
CA TRP A 139 -1.55 18.87 -11.50
C TRP A 139 -2.01 19.27 -10.11
N SER A 140 -3.14 19.97 -10.00
CA SER A 140 -3.69 20.34 -8.69
C SER A 140 -3.99 19.12 -7.83
N TYR A 141 -4.58 18.08 -8.43
CA TYR A 141 -4.82 16.81 -7.76
C TYR A 141 -3.52 16.11 -7.37
N LEU A 142 -2.57 15.99 -8.30
CA LEU A 142 -1.25 15.37 -8.05
C LEU A 142 -0.51 16.03 -6.89
N ARG A 143 -0.51 17.36 -6.85
CA ARG A 143 0.17 18.15 -5.82
C ARG A 143 -0.39 17.88 -4.43
N VAL A 144 -1.71 17.74 -4.30
CA VAL A 144 -2.36 17.42 -3.01
C VAL A 144 -2.00 16.01 -2.57
N ILE A 145 -2.06 15.03 -3.48
CA ILE A 145 -1.69 13.64 -3.17
C ILE A 145 -0.22 13.49 -2.85
N CYS A 146 0.65 14.29 -3.47
CA CYS A 146 2.10 14.27 -3.26
C CYS A 146 2.46 14.43 -1.77
N ILE A 147 1.68 15.24 -1.02
CA ILE A 147 1.87 15.43 0.42
C ILE A 147 1.62 14.13 1.21
N GLY A 148 0.74 13.27 0.71
CA GLY A 148 0.44 11.95 1.29
C GLY A 148 1.44 10.85 0.92
N LEU A 149 2.26 11.04 -0.12
CA LEU A 149 3.20 10.02 -0.61
C LEU A 149 4.17 9.52 0.48
N PRO A 150 4.79 10.39 1.31
CA PRO A 150 5.69 9.91 2.37
C PRO A 150 5.01 8.99 3.37
N PHE A 151 3.77 9.32 3.78
CA PHE A 151 3.01 8.50 4.70
C PHE A 151 2.63 7.16 4.08
N MET A 152 2.25 7.15 2.79
CA MET A 152 1.93 5.93 2.07
C MET A 152 3.13 4.99 1.97
N VAL A 153 4.29 5.52 1.55
CA VAL A 153 5.53 4.74 1.41
C VAL A 153 5.99 4.21 2.76
N LEU A 154 6.06 5.06 3.79
CA LEU A 154 6.50 4.63 5.12
C LEU A 154 5.57 3.60 5.74
N SER A 155 4.25 3.79 5.63
CA SER A 155 3.26 2.82 6.11
C SER A 155 3.47 1.43 5.49
N ALA A 156 3.71 1.39 4.18
CA ALA A 156 3.96 0.13 3.48
C ALA A 156 5.30 -0.52 3.90
N PHE A 157 6.36 0.27 4.11
CA PHE A 157 7.64 -0.26 4.62
C PHE A 157 7.50 -0.78 6.05
N PHE A 158 6.79 -0.09 6.95
CA PHE A 158 6.49 -0.58 8.29
C PHE A 158 5.72 -1.90 8.26
N ARG A 159 4.69 -1.97 7.41
CA ARG A 159 3.96 -3.21 7.18
C ARG A 159 4.88 -4.34 6.72
N SER A 160 5.80 -4.05 5.79
CA SER A 160 6.79 -5.05 5.32
C SER A 160 7.75 -5.53 6.42
N ILE A 161 8.17 -4.65 7.33
CA ILE A 161 8.98 -4.99 8.51
C ILE A 161 8.21 -5.94 9.42
N LEU A 162 6.99 -5.57 9.82
CA LEU A 162 6.14 -6.39 10.71
C LEU A 162 5.85 -7.77 10.12
N VAL A 163 5.53 -7.83 8.83
CA VAL A 163 5.35 -9.10 8.11
C VAL A 163 6.64 -9.92 8.10
N GLY A 164 7.81 -9.29 7.97
CA GLY A 164 9.11 -9.95 8.01
C GLY A 164 9.44 -10.56 9.38
N GLU A 165 9.00 -9.92 10.46
CA GLU A 165 9.14 -10.45 11.83
C GLU A 165 8.13 -11.56 12.15
N GLY A 166 7.09 -11.72 11.33
CA GLY A 166 6.00 -12.66 11.54
C GLY A 166 4.87 -12.12 12.42
N ASP A 167 4.90 -10.83 12.78
CA ASP A 167 3.78 -10.15 13.42
C ASP A 167 2.80 -9.62 12.36
N THR A 168 1.79 -10.45 12.05
CA THR A 168 0.69 -10.09 11.15
C THR A 168 -0.56 -9.64 11.90
N LYS A 169 -0.48 -9.38 13.22
CA LYS A 169 -1.63 -8.95 14.02
C LYS A 169 -1.87 -7.44 13.98
N PHE A 170 -0.83 -6.65 13.70
CA PHE A 170 -0.99 -5.22 13.42
C PHE A 170 -1.24 -5.02 11.91
N PRO A 171 -2.42 -4.51 11.52
CA PRO A 171 -2.77 -4.30 10.12
C PRO A 171 -1.97 -3.18 9.45
#